data_AF-J9EJH5-F1
#
_entry.id   AF-J9EJH5-F1
#
_cell.length_a   1.000
_cell.length_b   1.000
_cell.length_c   1.000
_cell.angle_alpha   90.00
_cell.angle_beta   90.00
_cell.angle_gamma   90.00
#
_symmetry.space_group_name_H-M   'P 1'
#
loop_
_entity.id
_entity.type
_entity.pdbx_description
1 polymer ?
#
loop_
_entity_poly.entity_id
_entity_poly.type
_entity_poly.pdbx_seq_one_letter_code
_entity_poly.pdbx_strand_id
1 'polypeptide(L)'
;MYPQLIVLAVHTYFLVGAIARQFITSENAKNKSTLDMYLPVMTIIQFVFYMGWLKVAEAMLNPFGEDDDDFECNFLLDKNLSVGITIVDDGCNKIPALLKDVFWSETQIEPLYSAESARGEYRLSGLTGSTQTFSMNFVFY
;
A
#
# COMPACT_ATOMS: atom_id res chain seq x y z
N MET A 1 10.81 -22.16 16.07
CA MET A 1 11.81 -21.53 16.97
C MET A 1 11.94 -20.01 16.73
N TYR A 2 12.15 -19.54 15.49
CA TYR A 2 12.40 -18.11 15.21
C TYR A 2 11.22 -17.17 15.56
N PRO A 3 9.96 -17.42 15.14
CA PRO A 3 8.83 -16.54 15.51
C PRO A 3 8.56 -16.52 17.01
N GLN A 4 8.67 -17.68 17.65
CA GLN A 4 8.50 -17.84 19.10
C GLN A 4 9.50 -17.00 19.90
N LEU A 5 10.76 -16.92 19.44
CA LEU A 5 11.80 -16.13 20.10
C LEU A 5 11.50 -14.63 20.00
N ILE A 6 11.05 -14.15 18.84
CA ILE A 6 10.72 -12.74 18.62
C ILE A 6 9.53 -12.33 19.47
N VAL A 7 8.46 -13.14 19.47
CA VAL A 7 7.27 -12.91 20.30
C VAL A 7 7.68 -12.86 21.78
N LEU A 8 8.47 -13.83 22.25
CA LEU A 8 8.95 -13.85 23.64
C LEU A 8 9.80 -12.62 23.99
N ALA A 9 10.71 -12.21 23.11
CA ALA A 9 11.58 -11.05 23.35
C ALA A 9 10.78 -9.75 23.48
N VAL A 10 9.83 -9.50 22.57
CA VAL A 10 8.98 -8.29 22.60
C VAL A 10 8.09 -8.29 23.85
N HIS A 11 7.48 -9.42 24.20
CA HIS A 11 6.63 -9.52 25.39
C HIS A 11 7.43 -9.35 26.69
N THR A 12 8.64 -9.91 26.76
CA THR A 12 9.50 -9.78 27.95
C THR A 12 10.01 -8.36 28.12
N TYR A 13 10.36 -7.68 27.03
CA TYR A 13 10.75 -6.25 27.04
C TYR A 13 9.65 -5.39 27.66
N PHE A 14 8.40 -5.60 27.26
CA PHE A 14 7.27 -4.84 27.80
C PHE A 14 6.87 -5.27 29.21
N LEU A 15 7.02 -6.55 29.58
CA LEU A 15 6.80 -7.02 30.95
C LEU A 15 7.74 -6.34 31.95
N VAL A 16 9.04 -6.31 31.64
CA VAL A 16 10.03 -5.62 32.48
C VAL A 16 9.83 -4.11 32.42
N GLY A 17 9.56 -3.57 31.23
CA GLY A 17 9.29 -2.13 31.03
C GLY A 17 8.06 -1.63 31.79
N ALA A 18 7.01 -2.45 31.92
CA ALA A 18 5.80 -2.11 32.66
C ALA A 18 6.07 -1.92 34.16
N ILE A 19 7.00 -2.68 34.73
CA ILE A 19 7.41 -2.55 36.14
C ILE A 19 8.43 -1.42 36.29
N ALA A 20 9.43 -1.37 35.41
CA ALA A 20 10.55 -0.45 35.53
C ALA A 20 10.19 1.01 35.23
N ARG A 21 9.13 1.27 34.45
CA ARG A 21 8.72 2.62 34.03
C ARG A 21 7.50 3.15 34.79
N GLN A 22 7.18 2.56 35.94
CA GLN A 22 6.19 3.14 36.86
C GLN A 22 6.75 4.42 37.49
N PHE A 23 5.93 5.47 37.57
CA PHE A 23 6.29 6.69 38.28
C PHE A 23 6.10 6.48 39.79
N ILE A 24 7.15 6.70 40.58
CA ILE A 24 7.12 6.52 42.04
C ILE A 24 6.72 7.84 42.70
N THR A 25 5.49 7.93 43.18
CA THR A 25 4.92 9.10 43.90
C THR A 25 5.04 8.92 45.43
N SER A 26 6.24 8.61 45.94
CA SER A 26 6.48 8.52 47.40
C SER A 26 7.32 9.70 47.89
N GLU A 27 6.86 10.39 48.94
CA GLU A 27 7.53 11.57 49.53
C GLU A 27 8.96 11.29 50.03
N ASN A 28 9.29 10.03 50.35
CA ASN A 28 10.59 9.62 50.89
C ASN A 28 11.46 8.82 49.89
N ALA A 29 11.06 8.74 48.62
CA ALA A 29 11.83 7.98 47.62
C ALA A 29 13.00 8.81 47.05
N LYS A 30 14.21 8.23 47.07
CA LYS A 30 15.43 8.83 46.48
C LYS A 30 15.33 9.10 44.97
N ASN A 31 14.51 8.33 44.24
CA ASN A 31 14.29 8.45 42.80
C ASN A 31 12.90 9.05 42.51
N LYS A 32 12.64 10.26 43.00
CA LYS A 32 11.40 10.98 42.69
C LYS A 32 11.44 11.42 41.23
N SER A 33 10.41 11.03 40.45
CA SER A 33 10.25 11.53 39.08
C SER A 33 9.97 13.03 39.13
N THR A 34 10.68 13.83 38.34
CA THR A 34 10.44 15.28 38.21
C THR A 34 9.12 15.59 37.52
N LEU A 35 8.57 14.63 36.77
CA LEU A 35 7.33 14.72 36.04
C LEU A 35 6.45 13.53 36.45
N ASP A 36 5.38 13.81 37.19
CA ASP A 36 4.39 12.83 37.63
C ASP A 36 3.22 12.86 36.64
N MET A 37 3.27 11.98 35.64
CA MET A 37 2.18 11.80 34.70
C MET A 37 1.49 10.49 35.07
N TYR A 38 0.23 10.56 35.50
CA TYR A 38 -0.58 9.38 35.86
C TYR A 38 -0.60 8.31 34.75
N LEU A 39 -0.39 8.73 33.50
CA LEU A 39 -0.34 7.86 32.32
C LEU A 39 1.01 8.00 31.60
N PRO A 40 1.79 6.92 31.41
CA PRO A 40 3.09 6.99 30.75
C PRO A 40 2.96 7.07 29.22
N VAL A 41 2.60 8.25 28.69
CA VAL A 41 2.33 8.50 27.25
C VAL A 41 3.46 7.99 26.34
N MET A 42 4.73 8.26 26.68
CA MET A 42 5.87 7.83 25.86
C MET A 42 6.03 6.31 25.81
N THR A 43 5.74 5.61 26.92
CA THR A 43 5.79 4.14 26.95
C THR A 43 4.64 3.53 26.15
N ILE A 44 3.46 4.18 26.14
CA ILE A 44 2.32 3.75 25.32
C ILE A 44 2.62 3.90 23.83
N ILE A 45 3.20 5.02 23.41
CA ILE A 45 3.62 5.22 22.01
C ILE A 45 4.63 4.14 21.61
N GLN A 46 5.64 3.87 22.43
CA GLN A 46 6.60 2.79 22.18
C GLN A 46 5.93 1.42 22.09
N PHE A 47 4.95 1.14 22.98
CA PHE A 47 4.18 -0.09 22.93
C PHE A 47 3.46 -0.27 21.61
N VAL A 48 2.74 0.75 21.14
CA VAL A 48 2.03 0.72 19.85
C VAL A 48 2.99 0.44 18.69
N PHE A 49 4.17 1.07 18.66
CA PHE A 49 5.14 0.83 17.58
C PHE A 49 5.69 -0.60 17.58
N TYR A 50 6.22 -1.08 18.71
CA TYR A 50 6.87 -2.40 18.75
C TYR A 50 5.86 -3.56 18.70
N MET A 51 4.71 -3.44 19.37
CA MET A 51 3.65 -4.47 19.26
C MET A 51 2.93 -4.38 17.92
N GLY A 52 2.74 -3.19 17.37
CA GLY A 52 2.19 -3.01 16.03
C GLY A 52 3.08 -3.65 14.98
N TRP A 53 4.40 -3.44 15.05
CA TRP A 53 5.34 -4.08 14.12
C TRP A 53 5.34 -5.61 14.26
N LEU A 54 5.27 -6.13 15.50
CA LEU A 54 5.13 -7.56 15.73
C LEU A 54 3.83 -8.11 15.11
N LYS A 55 2.72 -7.39 15.25
CA LYS A 55 1.41 -7.79 14.73
C LYS A 55 1.35 -7.76 13.21
N VAL A 56 1.99 -6.79 12.55
CA VAL A 56 2.13 -6.79 11.09
C VAL A 56 2.89 -8.02 10.61
N ALA A 57 3.99 -8.38 11.27
CA ALA A 57 4.74 -9.58 10.93
C ALA A 57 3.96 -10.88 11.19
N GLU A 58 3.10 -10.89 12.21
CA GLU A 58 2.21 -12.01 12.53
C GLU A 58 1.11 -12.17 11.46
N ALA A 59 0.48 -11.08 11.04
CA ALA A 59 -0.51 -11.09 9.95
C ALA A 59 0.10 -11.60 8.63
N MET A 60 1.32 -11.15 8.30
CA MET A 60 2.01 -11.61 7.08
C MET A 60 2.56 -13.04 7.17
N LEU A 61 2.54 -13.68 8.35
CA LEU A 61 3.10 -15.02 8.52
C LEU A 61 2.26 -16.07 7.79
N ASN A 62 0.94 -15.88 7.73
CA ASN A 62 0.02 -16.76 7.02
C ASN A 62 -1.01 -15.96 6.21
N PRO A 63 -0.65 -15.49 4.99
CA PRO A 63 -1.51 -14.64 4.17
C PRO A 63 -2.68 -15.38 3.50
N PHE A 64 -2.88 -16.66 3.83
CA PHE A 64 -3.93 -17.55 3.29
C PHE A 64 -4.94 -17.95 4.37
N GLY A 65 -5.01 -17.18 5.47
CA GLY A 65 -6.00 -17.39 6.52
C GLY A 65 -7.36 -16.79 6.16
N GLU A 66 -8.07 -16.38 7.21
CA GLU A 66 -9.38 -15.72 7.13
C GLU A 66 -9.33 -14.31 7.76
N ASP A 67 -8.13 -13.75 7.99
CA ASP A 67 -8.00 -12.39 8.50
C ASP A 67 -8.40 -11.38 7.41
N ASP A 68 -8.88 -10.19 7.81
CA ASP A 68 -9.41 -9.17 6.89
C ASP A 68 -8.41 -8.71 5.81
N ASP A 69 -7.10 -8.83 6.08
CA ASP A 69 -6.01 -8.45 5.18
C ASP A 69 -5.40 -9.64 4.41
N ASP A 70 -5.96 -10.84 4.55
CA ASP A 70 -5.50 -12.04 3.84
C ASP A 70 -5.94 -12.06 2.37
N PHE A 71 -5.33 -12.95 1.58
CA PHE A 71 -5.74 -13.14 0.20
C PHE A 71 -7.15 -13.73 0.11
N GLU A 72 -8.00 -13.07 -0.68
CA GLU A 72 -9.33 -13.54 -1.07
C GLU A 72 -9.27 -14.72 -2.07
N CYS A 73 -8.74 -15.86 -1.62
CA CYS A 73 -8.50 -17.03 -2.46
C CYS A 73 -9.77 -17.64 -3.03
N ASN A 74 -10.88 -17.63 -2.26
CA ASN A 74 -12.17 -18.14 -2.72
C ASN A 74 -12.67 -17.34 -3.93
N PHE A 75 -12.61 -16.00 -3.84
CA PHE A 75 -12.95 -15.13 -4.96
C PHE A 75 -12.06 -15.39 -6.18
N LEU A 76 -10.75 -15.51 -5.98
CA LEU A 76 -9.82 -15.77 -7.08
C LEU A 76 -10.10 -17.12 -7.76
N LEU A 77 -10.45 -18.15 -6.99
CA LEU A 77 -10.78 -19.46 -7.51
C LEU A 77 -12.06 -19.42 -8.35
N ASP A 78 -13.13 -18.82 -7.82
CA ASP A 78 -14.41 -18.69 -8.52
C ASP A 78 -14.27 -17.86 -9.79
N LYS A 79 -13.57 -16.73 -9.73
CA LYS A 79 -13.29 -15.87 -10.88
C LYS A 79 -12.49 -16.61 -11.95
N ASN A 80 -11.43 -17.31 -11.58
CA ASN A 80 -10.58 -18.01 -12.54
C ASN A 80 -11.31 -19.18 -13.19
N LEU A 81 -12.11 -19.93 -12.43
CA LEU A 81 -12.90 -21.03 -12.97
C LEU A 81 -13.98 -20.49 -13.94
N SER A 82 -14.72 -19.46 -13.54
CA SER A 82 -15.76 -18.86 -14.38
C SER A 82 -15.16 -18.28 -15.67
N VAL A 83 -14.15 -17.41 -15.56
CA VAL A 83 -13.53 -16.79 -16.74
C VAL A 83 -12.86 -17.83 -17.63
N GLY A 84 -12.19 -18.82 -17.03
CA GLY A 84 -11.53 -19.90 -17.77
C GLY A 84 -12.53 -20.69 -18.63
N ILE A 85 -13.67 -21.08 -18.05
CA ILE A 85 -14.73 -21.79 -18.78
C ILE A 85 -15.34 -20.90 -19.86
N THR A 86 -15.64 -19.63 -19.55
CA THR A 86 -16.21 -18.70 -20.54
C THR A 86 -15.28 -18.48 -21.73
N ILE A 87 -13.97 -18.45 -21.55
CA ILE A 87 -13.01 -18.31 -22.65
C ILE A 87 -13.05 -19.51 -23.61
N VAL A 88 -13.10 -20.74 -23.07
CA VAL A 88 -13.01 -21.96 -23.88
C VAL A 88 -14.34 -22.43 -24.44
N ASP A 89 -15.46 -22.02 -23.85
CA ASP A 89 -16.81 -22.37 -24.32
C ASP A 89 -17.37 -21.21 -25.16
N ASP A 90 -17.76 -20.13 -24.49
CA ASP A 90 -18.38 -18.97 -25.14
C ASP A 90 -17.42 -18.14 -25.99
N GLY A 91 -16.14 -18.04 -25.63
CA GLY A 91 -15.14 -17.26 -26.34
C GLY A 91 -14.46 -18.00 -27.49
N CYS A 92 -14.62 -19.31 -27.58
CA CYS A 92 -13.86 -20.13 -28.52
C CYS A 92 -14.27 -19.83 -29.97
N ASN A 93 -13.29 -19.41 -30.78
CA ASN A 93 -13.48 -19.03 -32.19
C ASN A 93 -14.55 -17.96 -32.44
N LYS A 94 -15.01 -17.24 -31.40
CA LYS A 94 -15.93 -16.10 -31.55
C LYS A 94 -15.11 -14.81 -31.69
N ILE A 95 -14.74 -14.49 -32.92
CA ILE A 95 -13.98 -13.28 -33.25
C ILE A 95 -14.98 -12.18 -33.68
N PRO A 96 -14.86 -10.94 -33.17
CA PRO A 96 -15.69 -9.84 -33.66
C PRO A 96 -15.44 -9.58 -35.15
N ALA A 97 -16.43 -9.01 -35.84
CA ALA A 97 -16.30 -8.68 -37.25
C ALA A 97 -15.13 -7.71 -37.46
N LEU A 98 -14.25 -8.02 -38.42
CA LEU A 98 -13.14 -7.16 -38.79
C LEU A 98 -13.68 -5.93 -39.52
N LEU A 99 -13.58 -4.77 -38.87
CA LEU A 99 -13.96 -3.47 -39.40
C LEU A 99 -12.74 -2.55 -39.35
N LYS A 100 -12.69 -1.58 -40.27
CA LYS A 100 -11.72 -0.49 -40.20
C LYS A 100 -12.06 0.36 -38.97
N ASP A 101 -11.07 0.67 -38.16
CA ASP A 101 -11.26 1.52 -37.00
C ASP A 101 -11.42 2.99 -37.41
N VAL A 102 -11.79 3.83 -36.44
CA VAL A 102 -12.07 5.27 -36.65
C VAL A 102 -10.84 6.03 -37.18
N PHE A 103 -9.63 5.56 -36.89
CA PHE A 103 -8.38 6.21 -37.25
C PHE A 103 -7.69 5.55 -38.46
N TRP A 104 -8.37 4.64 -39.18
CA TRP A 104 -7.77 3.85 -40.26
C TRP A 104 -7.08 4.66 -41.38
N SER A 105 -7.52 5.91 -41.61
CA SER A 105 -6.97 6.80 -42.64
C SER A 105 -6.12 7.95 -42.10
N GLU A 106 -5.90 8.01 -40.79
CA GLU A 106 -5.19 9.11 -40.14
C GLU A 106 -3.72 8.75 -39.87
N THR A 107 -2.81 9.67 -40.21
CA THR A 107 -1.36 9.49 -39.98
C THR A 107 -0.94 9.88 -38.57
N GLN A 108 -1.69 10.76 -37.91
CA GLN A 108 -1.45 11.20 -36.53
C GLN A 108 -2.74 11.03 -35.74
N ILE A 109 -2.69 10.23 -34.69
CA ILE A 109 -3.83 9.95 -33.81
C ILE A 109 -3.71 10.85 -32.59
N GLU A 110 -4.67 11.75 -32.42
CA GLU A 110 -4.81 12.54 -31.19
C GLU A 110 -5.88 11.88 -30.30
N PRO A 111 -5.49 11.25 -29.18
CA PRO A 111 -6.46 10.66 -28.27
C PRO A 111 -7.40 11.74 -27.71
N LEU A 112 -8.69 11.40 -27.67
CA LEU A 112 -9.72 12.27 -27.10
C LEU A 112 -9.66 12.21 -25.57
N TYR A 113 -9.54 13.36 -24.95
CA TYR A 113 -9.53 13.49 -23.49
C TYR A 113 -10.82 14.15 -23.00
N SER A 114 -11.29 13.72 -21.82
CA SER A 114 -12.27 14.53 -21.08
C SER A 114 -11.65 15.87 -20.67
N ALA A 115 -12.47 16.89 -20.46
CA ALA A 115 -11.99 18.22 -20.06
C ALA A 115 -11.17 18.21 -18.76
N GLU A 116 -11.43 17.26 -17.85
CA GLU A 116 -10.67 17.08 -16.62
C GLU A 116 -9.29 16.46 -16.89
N SER A 117 -9.21 15.44 -17.74
CA SER A 117 -7.94 14.76 -18.09
C SER A 117 -7.03 15.68 -18.92
N ALA A 118 -7.61 16.45 -19.85
CA ALA A 118 -6.86 17.38 -20.72
C ALA A 118 -6.13 18.49 -19.95
N ARG A 119 -6.63 18.88 -18.76
CA ARG A 119 -5.97 19.88 -17.90
C ARG A 119 -4.64 19.36 -17.32
N GLY A 120 -4.49 18.06 -17.14
CA GLY A 120 -3.24 17.42 -16.69
C GLY A 120 -2.25 17.17 -17.84
N GLU A 121 -2.76 16.90 -19.04
CA GLU A 121 -1.96 16.51 -20.22
C GLU A 121 -1.19 17.67 -20.87
N TYR A 122 -1.69 18.92 -20.77
CA TYR A 122 -1.19 20.10 -21.52
C TYR A 122 0.30 20.45 -21.28
N ARG A 123 1.01 19.71 -20.41
CA ARG A 123 2.42 19.93 -20.07
C ARG A 123 3.38 18.78 -20.38
N LEU A 124 2.89 17.66 -20.91
CA LEU A 124 3.76 16.56 -21.33
C LEU A 124 3.86 16.53 -22.85
N SER A 125 4.74 17.36 -23.41
CA SER A 125 5.42 16.94 -24.64
C SER A 125 6.04 15.57 -24.35
N GLY A 126 5.78 14.57 -25.20
CA GLY A 126 6.22 13.18 -24.95
C GLY A 126 7.65 13.15 -24.42
N LEU A 127 7.92 12.33 -23.39
CA LEU A 127 9.20 12.36 -22.70
C LEU A 127 10.34 12.01 -23.67
N THR A 128 11.04 13.03 -24.15
CA THR A 128 12.01 12.86 -25.24
C THR A 128 13.47 12.77 -24.77
N GLY A 129 13.69 12.74 -23.45
CA GLY A 129 14.99 12.52 -22.81
C GLY A 129 15.60 13.79 -22.21
N SER A 130 16.40 13.63 -21.15
CA SER A 130 16.96 14.75 -20.37
C SER A 130 17.99 15.61 -21.12
N THR A 131 18.55 15.09 -22.21
CA THR A 131 19.54 15.78 -23.06
C THR A 131 18.91 16.47 -24.26
N GLN A 132 17.59 16.42 -24.45
CA GLN A 132 16.96 17.14 -25.54
C GLN A 132 16.86 18.64 -25.25
N THR A 133 17.33 19.44 -26.20
CA THR A 133 17.19 20.90 -26.17
C THR A 133 15.74 21.27 -26.50
N PHE A 134 15.08 21.95 -25.57
CA PHE A 134 13.73 22.49 -25.80
C PHE A 134 13.83 23.73 -26.72
N SER A 135 13.36 23.60 -27.96
CA SER A 135 13.27 24.74 -28.88
C SER A 135 11.83 25.25 -28.93
N MET A 136 11.60 26.45 -28.42
CA MET A 136 10.31 27.11 -28.40
C MET A 136 10.23 28.06 -29.60
N ASN A 137 9.64 27.61 -30.71
CA ASN A 137 9.38 28.47 -31.87
C ASN A 137 8.17 29.37 -31.57
N PHE A 138 8.43 30.65 -31.32
CA PHE A 138 7.39 31.68 -31.30
C PHE A 138 6.94 31.95 -32.74
N VAL A 139 5.74 31.49 -33.09
CA VAL A 139 5.02 31.99 -34.26
C VAL A 139 4.27 33.24 -33.83
N PHE A 140 4.83 34.42 -34.15
CA PHE A 140 4.09 35.67 -34.11
C PHE A 140 3.18 35.72 -35.34
N TYR A 141 1.87 35.83 -35.12
CA TYR A 141 0.91 36.26 -36.13
C TYR A 141 1.01 37.78 -36.34
#